data_AF-A0AAJ1D309-F1
#
_entry.id   AF-A0AAJ1D309-F1
#
_cell.length_a   1.000
_cell.length_b   1.000
_cell.length_c   1.000
_cell.angle_alpha   90.00
_cell.angle_beta   90.00
_cell.angle_gamma   90.00
#
_symmetry.space_group_name_H-M   'P 1'
#
loop_
_entity.id
_entity.type
_entity.pdbx_description
1 polymer ?
#
loop_
_entity_poly.entity_id
_entity_poly.type
_entity_poly.pdbx_seq_one_letter_code
_entity_poly.pdbx_strand_id
1 'polypeptide(L)'
;MGTKATQSLIEAAQTGDSNAISTLLAVTQADVRRYARRHCHASDVDDAVQESLLVISRKVAGLKAAAAFSSWLFTVIRRECQKLQRMMFRHEPLEEDIAEKIIQERSSDSLRIDLARALESLPAHYLEVILLRDFEDLTISEIALKLDESTAAIKSRLHRARELIREYLISGELY
;
A
#
# COMPACT_ATOMS: atom_id res chain seq x y z
N MET A 1 16.87 11.66 11.13
CA MET A 1 16.84 13.09 10.74
C MET A 1 15.42 13.59 10.84
N GLY A 2 15.21 14.77 11.43
CA GLY A 2 13.91 15.21 11.96
C GLY A 2 12.80 15.31 10.93
N THR A 3 11.60 14.90 11.34
CA THR A 3 10.34 14.83 10.58
C THR A 3 10.01 16.13 9.82
N LYS A 4 10.42 17.29 10.34
CA LYS A 4 10.26 18.60 9.67
C LYS A 4 11.11 18.76 8.41
N ALA A 5 12.36 18.26 8.40
CA ALA A 5 13.24 18.39 7.24
C ALA A 5 12.77 17.52 6.07
N THR A 6 12.21 16.34 6.38
CA THR A 6 11.59 15.46 5.38
C THR A 6 10.32 16.09 4.81
N GLN A 7 9.51 16.77 5.64
CA GLN A 7 8.28 17.42 5.20
C GLN A 7 8.55 18.57 4.22
N SER A 8 9.46 19.50 4.55
CA SER A 8 9.81 20.61 3.65
C SER A 8 10.42 20.13 2.33
N LEU A 9 11.16 19.03 2.34
CA LEU A 9 11.70 18.40 1.13
C LEU A 9 10.59 17.83 0.23
N ILE A 10 9.58 17.19 0.82
CA ILE A 10 8.42 16.67 0.07
C ILE A 10 7.61 17.83 -0.52
N GLU A 11 7.40 18.90 0.25
CA GLU A 11 6.68 20.10 -0.21
C GLU A 11 7.40 20.77 -1.39
N ALA A 12 8.74 20.88 -1.36
CA ALA A 12 9.52 21.35 -2.50
C ALA A 12 9.46 20.39 -3.70
N ALA A 13 9.51 19.07 -3.46
CA ALA A 13 9.34 18.09 -4.54
C ALA A 13 7.95 18.16 -5.18
N GLN A 14 6.92 18.54 -4.40
CA GLN A 14 5.55 18.71 -4.90
C GLN A 14 5.40 19.86 -5.90
N THR A 15 6.26 20.88 -5.83
CA THR A 15 6.24 22.00 -6.79
C THR A 15 6.94 21.67 -8.11
N GLY A 16 7.47 20.45 -8.26
CA GLY A 16 8.22 20.03 -9.45
C GLY A 16 9.69 20.46 -9.44
N ASP A 17 10.24 20.86 -8.29
CA ASP A 17 11.67 21.15 -8.17
C ASP A 17 12.49 19.87 -8.39
N SER A 18 13.21 19.82 -9.51
CA SER A 18 14.03 18.68 -9.91
C SER A 18 15.11 18.33 -8.89
N ASN A 19 15.68 19.31 -8.19
CA ASN A 19 16.69 19.07 -7.17
C ASN A 19 16.07 18.50 -5.89
N ALA A 20 14.90 19.01 -5.51
CA ALA A 20 14.13 18.46 -4.40
C ALA A 20 13.67 17.03 -4.68
N ILE A 21 13.20 16.74 -5.91
CA ILE A 21 12.84 15.38 -6.33
C ILE A 21 14.06 14.46 -6.27
N SER A 22 15.19 14.86 -6.86
CA SER A 22 16.42 14.06 -6.83
C SER A 22 16.86 13.74 -5.40
N THR A 23 16.87 14.75 -4.54
CA THR A 23 17.22 14.60 -3.12
C THR A 23 16.23 13.68 -2.39
N LEU A 24 14.93 13.83 -2.65
CA LEU A 24 13.89 12.99 -2.08
C LEU A 24 14.07 11.52 -2.49
N LEU A 25 14.37 11.24 -3.75
CA LEU A 25 14.64 9.88 -4.23
C LEU A 25 15.88 9.29 -3.55
N ALA A 26 16.96 10.06 -3.43
CA ALA A 26 18.19 9.60 -2.78
C ALA A 26 17.96 9.23 -1.31
N VAL A 27 17.26 10.06 -0.55
CA VAL A 27 17.02 9.77 0.88
C VAL A 27 15.99 8.67 1.11
N THR A 28 15.04 8.47 0.18
CA THR A 28 13.99 7.46 0.31
C THR A 28 14.39 6.10 -0.24
N GLN A 29 15.43 6.00 -1.08
CA GLN A 29 15.87 4.76 -1.69
C GLN A 29 16.15 3.64 -0.67
N ALA A 30 16.78 3.96 0.46
CA ALA A 30 17.07 2.98 1.51
C ALA A 30 15.77 2.43 2.15
N ASP A 31 14.77 3.30 2.35
CA ASP A 31 13.46 2.89 2.86
C ASP A 31 12.72 2.03 1.84
N VAL A 32 12.70 2.45 0.57
CA VAL A 32 12.10 1.69 -0.54
C VAL A 32 12.68 0.28 -0.59
N ARG A 33 14.01 0.16 -0.57
CA ARG A 33 14.70 -1.13 -0.60
C ARG A 33 14.40 -1.98 0.63
N ARG A 34 14.36 -1.38 1.82
CA ARG A 34 14.02 -2.10 3.06
C ARG A 34 12.60 -2.67 2.99
N TYR A 35 11.63 -1.88 2.53
CA TYR A 35 10.26 -2.35 2.37
C TYR A 35 10.14 -3.39 1.26
N ALA A 36 10.78 -3.20 0.10
CA ALA A 36 10.77 -4.17 -0.99
C ALA A 36 11.32 -5.53 -0.54
N ARG A 37 12.45 -5.58 0.17
CA ARG A 37 12.99 -6.84 0.73
C ARG A 37 12.04 -7.59 1.66
N ARG A 38 11.06 -6.91 2.26
CA ARG A 38 10.10 -7.51 3.17
C ARG A 38 8.81 -7.98 2.46
N HIS A 39 8.52 -7.47 1.27
CA HIS A 39 7.22 -7.65 0.61
C HIS A 39 7.30 -8.17 -0.83
N CYS A 40 8.44 -8.03 -1.50
CA CYS A 40 8.71 -8.59 -2.82
C CYS A 40 9.41 -9.95 -2.68
N HIS A 41 9.35 -10.75 -3.74
CA HIS A 41 10.27 -11.88 -3.92
C HIS A 41 11.71 -11.37 -4.02
N ALA A 42 12.66 -12.20 -3.60
CA ALA A 42 14.07 -11.81 -3.55
C ALA A 42 14.63 -11.39 -4.92
N SER A 43 14.16 -12.03 -6.00
CA SER A 43 14.49 -11.71 -7.40
C SER A 43 13.98 -10.34 -7.83
N ASP A 44 12.86 -9.89 -7.26
CA ASP A 44 12.12 -8.72 -7.75
C ASP A 44 12.49 -7.44 -7.01
N VAL A 45 13.33 -7.52 -5.97
CA VAL A 45 13.62 -6.40 -5.07
C VAL A 45 14.22 -5.22 -5.83
N ASP A 46 15.19 -5.46 -6.72
CA ASP A 46 15.87 -4.38 -7.43
C ASP A 46 14.94 -3.68 -8.42
N ASP A 47 14.15 -4.46 -9.16
CA ASP A 47 13.16 -3.95 -10.11
C ASP A 47 12.05 -3.18 -9.39
N ALA A 48 11.54 -3.72 -8.28
CA ALA A 48 10.52 -3.04 -7.47
C ALA A 48 11.03 -1.71 -6.90
N VAL A 49 12.31 -1.65 -6.49
CA VAL A 49 12.93 -0.41 -6.02
C VAL A 49 12.97 0.60 -7.16
N GLN A 50 13.44 0.20 -8.33
CA GLN A 50 13.54 1.08 -9.49
C GLN A 50 12.17 1.61 -9.93
N GLU A 51 11.20 0.72 -10.13
CA GLU A 51 9.84 1.09 -10.53
C GLU A 51 9.18 1.99 -9.48
N SER A 52 9.37 1.70 -8.19
CA SER A 52 8.84 2.53 -7.11
C SER A 52 9.42 3.95 -7.16
N LEU A 53 10.73 4.09 -7.33
CA LEU A 53 11.38 5.40 -7.45
C LEU A 53 10.93 6.18 -8.69
N LEU A 54 10.69 5.49 -9.82
CA LEU A 54 10.11 6.10 -11.02
C LEU A 54 8.66 6.57 -10.79
N VAL A 55 7.85 5.80 -10.06
CA VAL A 55 6.50 6.22 -9.70
C VAL A 55 6.53 7.42 -8.76
N ILE A 56 7.42 7.43 -7.76
CA ILE A 56 7.58 8.53 -6.82
C ILE A 56 7.95 9.81 -7.58
N SER A 57 8.95 9.77 -8.45
CA SER A 57 9.41 10.95 -9.20
C SER A 57 8.31 11.56 -10.06
N ARG A 58 7.46 10.71 -10.68
CA ARG A 58 6.37 11.16 -11.57
C ARG A 58 5.13 11.64 -10.83
N LYS A 59 4.86 11.10 -9.62
CA LYS A 59 3.57 11.29 -8.94
C LYS A 59 3.66 12.07 -7.63
N VAL A 60 4.84 12.40 -7.13
CA VAL A 60 5.00 13.16 -5.87
C VAL A 60 4.30 14.52 -5.92
N ALA A 61 4.28 15.20 -7.07
CA ALA A 61 3.54 16.44 -7.29
C ALA A 61 2.02 16.32 -7.06
N GLY A 62 1.45 15.12 -7.25
CA GLY A 62 0.03 14.85 -7.01
C GLY A 62 -0.31 14.47 -5.56
N LEU A 63 0.69 14.36 -4.68
CA LEU A 63 0.45 14.05 -3.28
C LEU A 63 -0.22 15.27 -2.61
N LYS A 64 -1.37 15.08 -1.95
CA LYS A 64 -2.13 16.19 -1.37
C LYS A 64 -1.56 16.75 -0.08
N ALA A 65 -0.80 15.94 0.66
CA ALA A 65 -0.24 16.30 1.94
C ALA A 65 1.09 15.57 2.15
N ALA A 66 2.14 16.30 2.49
CA ALA A 66 3.46 15.72 2.74
C ALA A 66 3.45 14.69 3.88
N ALA A 67 2.60 14.88 4.90
CA ALA A 67 2.41 13.91 5.99
C ALA A 67 1.92 12.52 5.51
N ALA A 68 1.26 12.43 4.35
CA ALA A 68 0.80 11.16 3.79
C ALA A 68 1.90 10.40 3.04
N PHE A 69 3.08 10.99 2.84
CA PHE A 69 4.13 10.44 1.97
C PHE A 69 4.54 9.03 2.36
N SER A 70 4.76 8.74 3.65
CA SER A 70 5.18 7.40 4.09
C SER A 70 4.12 6.31 3.78
N SER A 71 2.83 6.63 3.98
CA SER A 71 1.74 5.70 3.66
C SER A 71 1.57 5.49 2.15
N TRP A 72 1.77 6.56 1.38
CA TRP A 72 1.73 6.52 -0.07
C TRP A 72 2.92 5.75 -0.66
N LEU A 73 4.12 5.98 -0.12
CA LEU A 73 5.35 5.27 -0.45
C LEU A 73 5.18 3.76 -0.28
N PHE A 74 4.65 3.34 0.87
CA PHE A 74 4.36 1.93 1.13
C PHE A 74 3.40 1.34 0.10
N THR A 75 2.34 2.09 -0.26
CA THR A 75 1.38 1.66 -1.28
C THR A 75 2.02 1.48 -2.66
N VAL A 76 2.92 2.39 -3.05
CA VAL A 76 3.66 2.29 -4.31
C VAL A 76 4.50 1.01 -4.32
N ILE A 77 5.29 0.79 -3.27
CA ILE A 77 6.19 -0.38 -3.18
C ILE A 77 5.42 -1.69 -3.23
N ARG A 78 4.33 -1.78 -2.46
CA ARG A 78 3.48 -2.97 -2.44
C ARG A 78 2.91 -3.29 -3.81
N ARG A 79 2.43 -2.27 -4.54
CA ARG A 79 1.90 -2.44 -5.89
C ARG A 79 2.97 -2.91 -6.88
N GLU A 80 4.18 -2.35 -6.84
CA GLU A 80 5.25 -2.80 -7.73
C GLU A 80 5.70 -4.23 -7.40
N CYS A 81 5.82 -4.61 -6.11
CA CYS A 81 6.08 -6.00 -5.72
C CYS A 81 5.04 -6.96 -6.30
N GLN A 82 3.75 -6.64 -6.16
CA GLN A 82 2.67 -7.51 -6.63
C GLN A 82 2.57 -7.55 -8.16
N LYS A 83 2.85 -6.45 -8.83
CA LYS A 83 2.89 -6.39 -10.29
C LYS A 83 3.98 -7.33 -10.81
N LEU A 84 5.19 -7.28 -10.25
CA LEU A 84 6.30 -8.16 -10.61
C LEU A 84 5.99 -9.62 -10.28
N GLN A 85 5.44 -9.87 -9.09
CA GLN A 85 4.97 -11.19 -8.68
C GLN A 85 3.92 -11.77 -9.66
N ARG A 86 2.93 -10.97 -10.08
CA ARG A 86 1.92 -11.40 -11.07
C ARG A 86 2.54 -11.66 -12.44
N MET A 87 3.57 -10.92 -12.83
CA MET A 87 4.28 -11.15 -14.09
C MET A 87 5.08 -12.46 -14.06
N MET A 88 5.71 -12.77 -12.93
CA MET A 88 6.41 -14.04 -12.70
C MET A 88 5.44 -15.23 -12.76
N PHE A 89 4.32 -15.16 -12.05
CA PHE A 89 3.33 -16.25 -12.00
C PHE A 89 2.42 -16.38 -13.24
N ARG A 90 2.47 -15.45 -14.18
CA ARG A 90 1.88 -15.65 -15.51
C ARG A 90 2.66 -16.66 -16.35
N HIS A 91 3.89 -16.99 -15.97
CA HIS A 91 4.79 -17.86 -16.72
C HIS A 91 5.08 -19.21 -16.06
N GLU A 92 4.53 -19.52 -14.89
CA GLU A 92 4.86 -20.75 -14.16
C GLU A 92 3.62 -21.36 -13.46
N PRO A 93 3.29 -22.64 -13.70
CA PRO A 93 2.31 -23.33 -12.88
C PRO A 93 2.90 -23.54 -11.48
N LEU A 94 2.29 -22.94 -10.48
CA LEU A 94 2.71 -23.05 -9.08
C LEU A 94 2.31 -24.41 -8.49
N GLU A 95 3.28 -25.12 -7.89
CA GLU A 95 3.02 -26.19 -6.92
C GLU A 95 2.54 -25.57 -5.58
N GLU A 96 1.42 -26.07 -5.06
CA GLU A 96 0.60 -25.45 -4.00
C GLU A 96 1.26 -25.38 -2.60
N ASP A 97 2.42 -26.00 -2.36
CA ASP A 97 2.95 -26.27 -1.01
C ASP A 97 3.78 -25.14 -0.36
N ILE A 98 4.16 -24.09 -1.09
CA ILE A 98 5.07 -23.03 -0.57
C ILE A 98 4.29 -21.92 0.15
N ALA A 99 3.03 -21.70 -0.23
CA ALA A 99 2.18 -20.63 0.31
C ALA A 99 1.89 -20.81 1.80
N GLU A 100 1.78 -22.06 2.26
CA GLU A 100 1.38 -22.41 3.63
C GLU A 100 2.47 -22.17 4.68
N LYS A 101 3.76 -22.28 4.31
CA LYS A 101 4.88 -22.09 5.24
C LYS A 101 5.21 -20.63 5.55
N ILE A 102 4.97 -19.70 4.62
CA ILE A 102 5.31 -18.28 4.80
C ILE A 102 4.33 -17.57 5.75
N ILE A 103 3.11 -18.09 5.88
CA ILE A 103 2.05 -17.51 6.71
C ILE A 103 2.30 -17.75 8.23
N GLN A 104 3.02 -18.82 8.58
CA GLN A 104 3.11 -19.33 9.95
C GLN A 104 4.09 -18.59 10.89
N GLU A 105 5.05 -17.80 10.39
CA GLU A 105 6.03 -17.15 11.27
C GLU A 105 5.93 -15.62 11.21
N ARG A 106 5.12 -15.00 12.10
CA ARG A 106 5.33 -13.66 12.67
C ARG A 106 4.21 -13.19 13.62
N SER A 107 4.44 -13.38 14.92
CA SER A 107 4.06 -12.50 16.05
C SER A 107 2.92 -11.49 15.79
N SER A 108 1.67 -11.93 15.66
CA SER A 108 0.48 -11.03 15.64
C SER A 108 -0.87 -11.74 15.74
N ASP A 109 -0.96 -12.98 16.26
CA ASP A 109 -2.19 -13.79 16.15
C ASP A 109 -3.43 -13.08 16.71
N SER A 110 -3.34 -12.38 17.84
CA SER A 110 -4.47 -11.60 18.38
C SER A 110 -4.89 -10.47 17.43
N LEU A 111 -3.96 -9.63 16.97
CA LEU A 111 -4.25 -8.54 16.05
C LEU A 111 -4.78 -9.04 14.69
N ARG A 112 -4.29 -10.19 14.21
CA ARG A 112 -4.78 -10.83 12.98
C ARG A 112 -6.22 -11.32 13.17
N ILE A 113 -6.49 -11.97 14.30
CA ILE A 113 -7.84 -12.45 14.64
C ILE A 113 -8.81 -11.27 14.79
N ASP A 114 -8.41 -10.19 15.45
CA ASP A 114 -9.27 -9.02 15.65
C ASP A 114 -9.52 -8.26 14.34
N LEU A 115 -8.51 -8.17 13.46
CA LEU A 115 -8.69 -7.63 12.12
C LEU A 115 -9.63 -8.50 11.28
N ALA A 116 -9.51 -9.83 11.34
CA ALA A 116 -10.40 -10.74 10.63
C ALA A 116 -11.86 -10.54 11.06
N ARG A 117 -12.12 -10.47 12.37
CA ARG A 117 -13.46 -10.17 12.91
C ARG A 117 -13.96 -8.79 12.50
N ALA A 118 -13.09 -7.78 12.51
CA ALA A 118 -13.45 -6.43 12.06
C ALA A 118 -13.89 -6.43 10.58
N LEU A 119 -13.18 -7.16 9.72
CA LEU A 119 -13.54 -7.33 8.31
C LEU A 119 -14.86 -8.09 8.13
N GLU A 120 -15.09 -9.16 8.89
CA GLU A 120 -16.34 -9.93 8.87
C GLU A 120 -17.56 -9.11 9.34
N SER A 121 -17.34 -8.12 10.22
CA SER A 121 -18.42 -7.24 10.70
C SER A 121 -18.85 -6.17 9.68
N LEU A 122 -18.09 -5.96 8.61
CA LEU A 122 -18.41 -4.94 7.61
C LEU A 122 -19.60 -5.35 6.75
N PRO A 123 -20.51 -4.41 6.44
CA PRO A 123 -21.45 -4.57 5.33
C PRO A 123 -20.71 -4.96 4.03
N ALA A 124 -21.30 -5.88 3.26
CA ALA A 124 -20.66 -6.48 2.09
C ALA A 124 -20.10 -5.46 1.09
N HIS A 125 -20.80 -4.36 0.86
CA HIS A 125 -20.35 -3.29 -0.04
C HIS A 125 -19.13 -2.51 0.50
N TYR A 126 -18.89 -2.47 1.81
CA TYR A 126 -17.67 -1.89 2.37
C TYR A 126 -16.52 -2.89 2.36
N LEU A 127 -16.80 -4.16 2.66
CA LEU A 127 -15.82 -5.24 2.57
C LEU A 127 -15.29 -5.37 1.14
N GLU A 128 -16.17 -5.38 0.13
CA GLU A 128 -15.81 -5.49 -1.28
C GLU A 128 -14.77 -4.44 -1.70
N VAL A 129 -15.00 -3.15 -1.41
CA VAL A 129 -14.04 -2.10 -1.79
C VAL A 129 -12.72 -2.21 -1.02
N ILE A 130 -12.75 -2.63 0.25
CA ILE A 130 -11.54 -2.87 1.05
C ILE A 130 -10.74 -4.02 0.44
N LEU A 131 -11.39 -5.15 0.10
CA LEU A 131 -10.72 -6.28 -0.53
C LEU A 131 -10.11 -5.87 -1.87
N LEU A 132 -10.88 -5.22 -2.74
CA LEU A 132 -10.37 -4.76 -4.03
C LEU A 132 -9.20 -3.76 -3.88
N ARG A 133 -9.24 -2.88 -2.88
CA ARG A 133 -8.24 -1.83 -2.68
C ARG A 133 -6.99 -2.30 -1.95
N ASP A 134 -7.17 -3.04 -0.86
CA ASP A 134 -6.14 -3.33 0.15
C ASP A 134 -5.70 -4.82 0.09
N PHE A 135 -6.39 -5.69 -0.66
CA PHE A 135 -5.96 -7.08 -0.95
C PHE A 135 -5.62 -7.31 -2.43
N GLU A 136 -6.48 -6.86 -3.36
CA GLU A 136 -6.20 -6.95 -4.80
C GLU A 136 -5.40 -5.76 -5.36
N ASP A 137 -5.16 -4.75 -4.51
CA ASP A 137 -4.36 -3.55 -4.76
C ASP A 137 -4.79 -2.64 -5.92
N LEU A 138 -6.04 -2.80 -6.37
CA LEU A 138 -6.63 -1.99 -7.43
C LEU A 138 -6.66 -0.51 -7.05
N THR A 139 -6.41 0.36 -8.02
CA THR A 139 -6.58 1.81 -7.89
C THR A 139 -8.06 2.16 -7.77
N ILE A 140 -8.36 3.33 -7.20
CA ILE A 140 -9.74 3.81 -7.08
C ILE A 140 -10.43 3.86 -8.46
N SER A 141 -9.70 4.20 -9.51
CA SER A 141 -10.21 4.22 -10.88
C SER A 141 -10.48 2.82 -11.43
N GLU A 142 -9.61 1.84 -11.15
CA GLU A 142 -9.84 0.44 -11.54
C GLU A 142 -11.00 -0.18 -10.79
N ILE A 143 -11.17 0.14 -9.51
CA ILE A 143 -12.32 -0.31 -8.70
C ILE A 143 -13.60 0.33 -9.22
N ALA A 144 -13.59 1.64 -9.48
CA ALA A 144 -14.71 2.38 -10.06
C ALA A 144 -15.15 1.74 -11.39
N LEU A 145 -14.20 1.42 -12.26
CA LEU A 145 -14.48 0.73 -13.51
C LEU A 145 -15.00 -0.70 -13.30
N LYS A 146 -14.42 -1.46 -12.36
CA LYS A 146 -14.79 -2.85 -12.06
C LYS A 146 -16.19 -2.98 -11.47
N LEU A 147 -16.60 -2.00 -10.66
CA LEU A 147 -17.91 -1.97 -9.98
C LEU A 147 -18.96 -1.12 -10.69
N ASP A 148 -18.64 -0.53 -11.85
CA ASP A 148 -19.49 0.42 -12.57
C ASP A 148 -20.00 1.58 -11.68
N GLU A 149 -19.10 2.13 -10.88
CA GLU A 149 -19.39 3.20 -9.91
C GLU A 149 -18.48 4.41 -10.10
N SER A 150 -18.89 5.58 -9.60
CA SER A 150 -18.04 6.76 -9.64
C SER A 150 -16.82 6.63 -8.71
N THR A 151 -15.69 7.22 -9.09
CA THR A 151 -14.51 7.31 -8.20
C THR A 151 -14.80 8.01 -6.87
N ALA A 152 -15.81 8.89 -6.83
CA ALA A 152 -16.27 9.55 -5.62
C ALA A 152 -17.00 8.57 -4.67
N ALA A 153 -17.86 7.71 -5.22
CA ALA A 153 -18.53 6.64 -4.47
C ALA A 153 -17.51 5.66 -3.87
N ILE A 154 -16.53 5.21 -4.66
CA ILE A 154 -15.47 4.33 -4.17
C ILE A 154 -14.64 4.97 -3.06
N LYS A 155 -14.28 6.27 -3.20
CA LYS A 155 -13.57 7.01 -2.12
C LYS A 155 -14.39 7.05 -0.84
N SER A 156 -15.70 7.33 -0.94
CA SER A 156 -16.60 7.40 0.21
C SER A 156 -16.75 6.03 0.89
N ARG A 157 -16.97 4.97 0.12
CA ARG A 157 -17.06 3.58 0.64
C ARG A 157 -15.77 3.16 1.33
N LEU A 158 -14.61 3.40 0.72
CA LEU A 158 -13.31 3.08 1.31
C LEU A 158 -13.06 3.84 2.61
N HIS A 159 -13.40 5.13 2.64
CA HIS A 159 -13.29 5.93 3.86
C HIS A 159 -14.16 5.33 4.96
N ARG A 160 -15.44 5.09 4.68
CA ARG A 160 -16.36 4.56 5.70
C ARG A 160 -15.97 3.17 6.17
N ALA A 161 -15.51 2.30 5.28
CA ALA A 161 -15.02 0.98 5.63
C ALA A 161 -13.85 1.03 6.61
N ARG A 162 -12.87 1.94 6.38
CA ARG A 162 -11.72 2.10 7.30
C ARG A 162 -12.10 2.72 8.64
N GLU A 163 -13.08 3.62 8.67
CA GLU A 163 -13.62 4.13 9.94
C GLU A 163 -14.24 2.99 10.75
N LEU A 164 -15.08 2.15 10.14
CA LEU A 164 -15.70 1.02 10.83
C LEU A 164 -14.68 0.00 11.36
N ILE A 165 -13.66 -0.33 10.56
CA ILE A 165 -12.56 -1.21 11.02
C ILE A 165 -11.84 -0.56 12.21
N ARG A 166 -11.54 0.75 12.14
CA ARG A 166 -10.86 1.45 13.24
C ARG A 166 -11.73 1.49 14.50
N GLU A 167 -13.00 1.85 14.37
CA GLU A 167 -13.98 1.87 15.46
C GLU A 167 -14.03 0.49 16.14
N TYR A 168 -14.07 -0.60 15.36
CA TYR A 168 -14.06 -1.97 15.88
C TYR A 168 -12.78 -2.28 16.66
N LEU A 169 -11.61 -1.99 16.07
CA LEU A 169 -10.31 -2.30 16.68
C LEU A 169 -10.04 -1.48 17.95
N ILE A 170 -10.49 -0.21 18.00
CA ILE A 170 -10.37 0.62 19.21
C ILE A 170 -11.37 0.18 20.29
N SER A 171 -12.57 -0.24 19.91
CA SER A 171 -13.58 -0.71 20.87
C SER A 171 -13.27 -2.10 21.44
N GLY A 172 -12.43 -2.89 20.75
CA GLY A 172 -11.95 -4.19 21.19
C GLY A 172 -10.91 -4.15 22.32
N GLU A 173 -10.36 -2.98 22.68
CA GLU A 173 -9.40 -2.82 23.79
C GLU A 173 -10.07 -2.67 25.18
N LEU A 174 -11.40 -2.80 25.28
CA LEU A 174 -12.17 -2.62 26.53
C LEU A 174 -12.63 -3.91 27.23
N TYR A 175 -12.11 -5.09 26.87
CA TYR A 175 -12.41 -6.34 27.57
C TYR A 175 -11.18 -7.20 27.84
#